data_AF-A0A9E1PVN1-F1
#
_entry.id   AF-A0A9E1PVN1-F1
#
_cell.length_a   1.000
_cell.length_b   1.000
_cell.length_c   1.000
_cell.angle_alpha   90.00
_cell.angle_beta   90.00
_cell.angle_gamma   90.00
#
_symmetry.space_group_name_H-M   'P 1'
#
loop_
_entity.id
_entity.type
_entity.pdbx_description
1 polymer ?
#
loop_
_entity_poly.entity_id
_entity_poly.type
_entity_poly.pdbx_seq_one_letter_code
_entity_poly.pdbx_strand_id
1 'polypeptide(L)' 'DGRPFLLGDDFSGVDILMSTVLDWARRYGLDAPDPFLAYQDRLAARPGYAAARLANQSP' A
#
# COMPACT_ATOMS: atom_id res chain seq x y z
N ASP A 1 12.76 1.08 11.97
CA ASP A 1 13.47 -0.17 12.31
C ASP A 1 14.03 -0.91 11.08
N GLY A 2 13.88 -0.36 9.87
CA GLY A 2 14.49 -0.91 8.66
C GLY A 2 13.75 -2.09 8.03
N ARG A 3 12.63 -2.52 8.62
CA ARG A 3 11.87 -3.66 8.10
C ARG A 3 11.18 -3.33 6.77
N PRO A 4 11.19 -4.26 5.80
CA PRO A 4 10.56 -4.02 4.50
C PRO A 4 9.04 -4.20 4.53
N PHE A 5 8.46 -4.89 5.50
CA PHE A 5 7.00 -5.06 5.65
C PHE A 5 6.58 -4.95 7.12
N LEU A 6 5.27 -4.87 7.36
CA LEU A 6 4.75 -4.64 8.72
C LEU A 6 5.08 -5.78 9.69
N LEU A 7 5.16 -7.02 9.18
CA LEU A 7 5.48 -8.22 9.95
C LEU A 7 6.92 -8.73 9.70
N GLY A 8 7.86 -7.83 9.40
CA GLY A 8 9.26 -8.21 9.17
C GLY A 8 9.60 -8.25 7.69
N ASP A 9 10.17 -9.36 7.25
CA ASP A 9 10.78 -9.47 5.92
C ASP A 9 9.84 -10.03 4.85
N ASP A 10 8.72 -10.63 5.27
CA ASP A 10 7.74 -11.24 4.38
C ASP A 10 6.53 -10.34 4.13
N PHE A 11 6.17 -10.23 2.86
CA PHE A 11 4.92 -9.58 2.46
C PHE A 11 3.73 -10.45 2.80
N SER A 12 2.71 -9.86 3.40
CA SER A 12 1.55 -10.58 3.91
C SER A 12 0.25 -9.80 3.74
N GLY A 13 -0.87 -10.41 4.17
CA GLY A 13 -2.19 -9.80 4.06
C GLY A 13 -2.32 -8.45 4.78
N VAL A 14 -1.54 -8.20 5.84
CA VAL A 14 -1.59 -6.90 6.54
C VAL A 14 -1.05 -5.77 5.66
N ASP A 15 -0.09 -6.05 4.78
CA ASP A 15 0.47 -5.06 3.86
C ASP A 15 -0.52 -4.73 2.75
N ILE A 16 -1.26 -5.74 2.28
CA ILE A 16 -2.38 -5.55 1.33
C ILE A 16 -3.46 -4.65 1.97
N LEU A 17 -3.87 -4.96 3.20
CA LEU A 17 -4.86 -4.16 3.93
C LEU A 17 -4.36 -2.71 4.11
N MET A 18 -3.12 -2.54 4.57
CA MET A 18 -2.52 -1.23 4.76
C MET A 18 -2.44 -0.44 3.45
N SER A 19 -2.12 -1.09 2.34
CA SER A 19 -2.07 -0.41 1.04
C SER A 19 -3.40 0.21 0.63
N THR A 20 -4.51 -0.43 1.03
CA THR A 20 -5.85 0.11 0.82
C THR A 20 -6.10 1.29 1.75
N VAL A 21 -5.79 1.16 3.04
CA VAL A 21 -5.97 2.25 4.02
C VAL A 21 -5.23 3.52 3.61
N LEU A 22 -3.96 3.38 3.19
CA LEU A 22 -3.14 4.52 2.77
C LEU A 22 -3.59 5.13 1.43
N ASP A 23 -4.06 4.32 0.49
CA ASP A 23 -4.67 4.81 -0.75
C ASP A 23 -5.92 5.66 -0.46
N TRP A 24 -6.78 5.20 0.45
CA TRP A 24 -7.97 5.93 0.87
C TRP A 24 -7.63 7.22 1.62
N ALA A 25 -6.66 7.18 2.54
CA ALA A 25 -6.18 8.37 3.23
C ALA A 25 -5.71 9.45 2.24
N ARG A 26 -4.92 9.05 1.23
CA ARG A 26 -4.46 9.97 0.18
C ARG A 26 -5.61 10.51 -0.68
N ARG A 27 -6.55 9.66 -1.09
CA ARG A 27 -7.71 10.07 -1.90
C ARG A 27 -8.62 11.07 -1.20
N TYR A 28 -8.72 10.98 0.12
CA TYR A 28 -9.52 11.90 0.93
C TYR A 28 -8.73 13.08 1.48
N GLY A 29 -7.47 13.25 1.09
CA GLY A 29 -6.64 14.38 1.52
C GLY A 29 -6.30 14.37 3.01
N LEU A 30 -6.24 13.19 3.63
CA LEU A 30 -5.71 13.04 4.97
C LEU A 30 -4.18 13.08 4.91
N ASP A 31 -3.58 13.90 5.76
CA ASP A 31 -2.12 13.95 5.89
C ASP A 31 -1.60 12.66 6.51
N ALA A 32 -0.59 12.07 5.87
CA ALA A 32 0.13 10.91 6.37
C ALA A 32 1.62 11.24 6.50
N PRO A 33 2.29 10.83 7.60
CA PRO A 33 3.73 11.00 7.72
C PRO A 33 4.51 10.36 6.56
N ASP A 34 5.64 10.96 6.17
CA ASP A 34 6.48 10.51 5.05
C ASP A 34 6.79 9.00 5.03
N PRO A 35 7.07 8.32 6.16
CA PRO A 35 7.30 6.87 6.15
C PRO A 35 6.13 6.07 5.59
N PHE A 36 4.89 6.51 5.81
CA PHE A 36 3.71 5.85 5.26
C PHE A 36 3.55 6.12 3.76
N LEU A 37 3.88 7.32 3.30
CA LEU A 37 3.86 7.64 1.87
C LEU A 37 4.91 6.80 1.12
N ALA A 38 6.15 6.75 1.63
CA ALA A 38 7.21 5.92 1.07
C ALA A 38 6.86 4.43 1.12
N TYR A 39 6.19 3.99 2.19
CA TYR A 39 5.69 2.62 2.30
C TYR A 39 4.65 2.32 1.21
N GLN A 40 3.68 3.22 1.03
CA GLN A 40 2.63 3.09 0.02
C GLN A 40 3.18 3.06 -1.40
N ASP A 41 4.11 3.95 -1.74
CA ASP A 41 4.71 4.00 -3.07
C ASP A 41 5.42 2.68 -3.40
N ARG A 42 6.09 2.08 -2.40
CA ARG A 42 6.78 0.79 -2.54
C ARG A 42 5.81 -0.39 -2.67
N LEU A 43 4.67 -0.36 -2.00
CA LEU A 43 3.61 -1.35 -2.20
C LEU A 43 2.93 -1.20 -3.57
N ALA A 44 2.68 0.03 -4.01
CA ALA A 44 2.05 0.35 -5.28
C ALA A 44 2.91 -0.03 -6.50
N ALA A 45 4.24 -0.05 -6.34
CA ALA A 45 5.18 -0.48 -7.36
C ALA A 45 5.18 -2.01 -7.61
N ARG A 46 4.53 -2.81 -6.75
CA ARG A 46 4.50 -4.27 -6.91
C ARG A 46 3.59 -4.67 -8.09
N PRO A 47 3.99 -5.63 -8.94
CA PRO A 47 3.14 -6.10 -10.05
C PRO A 47 1.74 -6.57 -9.60
N GLY A 48 1.65 -7.22 -8.44
CA GLY A 48 0.38 -7.66 -7.87
C GLY A 48 -0.57 -6.51 -7.52
N TYR A 49 -0.04 -5.34 -7.14
CA TYR A 49 -0.86 -4.16 -6.86
C TYR A 49 -1.51 -3.65 -8.15
N ALA A 50 -0.74 -3.53 -9.23
CA ALA A 50 -1.25 -3.11 -10.53
C ALA A 50 -2.32 -4.08 -11.07
N ALA A 51 -2.09 -5.39 -10.95
CA ALA A 51 -3.05 -6.42 -11.34
C ALA A 51 -4.37 -6.32 -10.54
N ALA A 52 -4.28 -6.15 -9.21
CA ALA A 52 -5.46 -5.95 -8.36
C ALA A 52 -6.21 -4.65 -8.73
N ARG A 53 -5.49 -3.56 -9.00
CA ARG A 53 -6.09 -2.28 -9.43
C ARG A 53 -6.83 -2.40 -10.76
N LEU A 54 -6.31 -3.20 -11.69
CA LEU A 54 -6.98 -3.48 -12.96
C LEU A 54 -8.25 -4.31 -12.73
N ALA A 55 -8.18 -5.37 -11.91
CA ALA A 55 -9.32 -6.22 -11.59
C ALA A 55 -10.45 -5.47 -10.85
N ASN A 56 -10.10 -4.45 -10.06
CA ASN A 56 -11.05 -3.64 -9.30
C ASN A 56 -11.69 -2.50 -10.12
N GLN A 57 -11.26 -2.27 -11.35
CA GLN A 57 -11.94 -1.31 -12.22
C GLN A 57 -13.22 -1.96 -12.74
N SER A 58 -14.38 -1.45 -12.30
CA SER A 58 -15.65 -1.78 -12.94
C SER A 58 -15.59 -1.36 -14.41
N PRO A 59 -16.19 -2.13 -15.34
CA PRO A 59 -16.27 -1.76 -16.76
C PRO A 59 -17.04 -0.45 -16.99
#